data_AF-A0A2A6LY77-F1
#
_entry.id   AF-A0A2A6LY77-F1
#
_cell.length_a   1.000
_cell.length_b   1.000
_cell.length_c   1.000
_cell.angle_alpha   90.00
_cell.angle_beta   90.00
_cell.angle_gamma   90.00
#
_symmetry.space_group_name_H-M   'P 1'
#
loop_
_entity.id
_entity.type
_entity.pdbx_description
1 polymer ?
#
loop_
_entity_poly.entity_id
_entity_poly.type
_entity_poly.pdbx_seq_one_letter_code
_entity_poly.pdbx_strand_id
1 'polypeptide(L)'
;MLGLVAAIWQGRQYAIGAAAGFLIFSAVNALWWLPAARSEGRALERAASIARSIEIIQQRSRTNAEINALTPGALCSELGGVFENGECH
;
A
#
# COMPACT_ATOMS: atom_id res chain seq x y z
N MET A 1 -54.12 -26.58 -15.42
CA MET A 1 -53.55 -25.35 -16.01
C MET A 1 -53.44 -24.19 -15.02
N LEU A 2 -54.39 -23.98 -14.10
CA LEU A 2 -54.38 -22.85 -13.14
C LEU A 2 -53.17 -22.77 -12.19
N GLY A 3 -52.67 -23.91 -11.69
CA GLY A 3 -51.53 -23.93 -10.74
C GLY A 3 -50.18 -23.51 -11.36
N LEU A 4 -49.98 -23.76 -12.66
CA LEU A 4 -48.73 -23.45 -13.36
C LEU A 4 -48.60 -21.95 -13.64
N VAL A 5 -49.72 -21.28 -13.91
CA VAL A 5 -49.79 -19.82 -14.07
C VAL A 5 -49.50 -19.10 -12.74
N ALA A 6 -50.04 -19.59 -11.62
CA ALA A 6 -49.79 -19.03 -10.29
C ALA A 6 -48.32 -19.17 -9.87
N ALA A 7 -47.70 -20.33 -10.15
CA ALA A 7 -46.29 -20.57 -9.86
C ALA A 7 -45.35 -19.65 -10.64
N ILE A 8 -45.62 -19.40 -11.93
CA ILE A 8 -44.86 -18.44 -12.75
C ILE A 8 -45.00 -17.02 -12.21
N TRP A 9 -46.22 -16.65 -11.77
CA TRP A 9 -46.49 -15.31 -11.25
C TRP A 9 -45.78 -15.06 -9.91
N GLN A 10 -45.78 -16.05 -9.00
CA GLN A 10 -45.01 -16.00 -7.75
C GLN A 10 -43.50 -15.97 -8.01
N GLY A 11 -42.99 -16.81 -8.91
CA GLY A 11 -41.57 -16.82 -9.29
C GLY A 11 -41.08 -15.46 -9.78
N ARG A 12 -41.90 -14.73 -10.55
CA ARG A 12 -41.57 -13.38 -11.01
C ARG A 12 -41.41 -12.38 -9.86
N GLN A 13 -42.25 -12.47 -8.83
CA GLN A 13 -42.15 -11.58 -7.66
C GLN A 13 -40.85 -11.81 -6.87
N TYR A 14 -40.46 -13.07 -6.68
CA TYR A 14 -39.19 -13.40 -6.04
C TYR A 14 -37.99 -12.93 -6.86
N ALA A 15 -38.03 -13.09 -8.19
CA ALA A 15 -36.96 -12.62 -9.08
C ALA A 15 -36.81 -11.09 -9.02
N ILE A 16 -37.92 -10.34 -9.00
CA ILE A 16 -37.90 -8.87 -8.86
C ILE A 16 -37.34 -8.47 -7.49
N GLY A 17 -37.79 -9.12 -6.41
CA GLY A 17 -37.29 -8.83 -5.06
C GLY A 17 -35.79 -9.11 -4.91
N ALA A 18 -35.32 -10.23 -5.45
CA ALA A 18 -33.90 -10.59 -5.43
C ALA A 18 -33.05 -9.61 -6.24
N ALA A 19 -33.50 -9.24 -7.45
CA ALA A 19 -32.80 -8.26 -8.28
C ALA A 19 -32.75 -6.88 -7.61
N ALA A 20 -33.86 -6.41 -7.05
CA ALA A 20 -33.90 -5.14 -6.33
C ALA A 20 -32.99 -5.15 -5.11
N GLY A 21 -33.04 -6.21 -4.29
CA GLY A 21 -32.17 -6.37 -3.12
C GLY A 21 -30.69 -6.38 -3.49
N PHE A 22 -30.32 -7.14 -4.54
CA PHE A 22 -28.95 -7.18 -5.04
C PHE A 22 -28.46 -5.81 -5.51
N LEU A 23 -29.29 -5.07 -6.26
CA LEU A 23 -28.93 -3.74 -6.76
C LEU A 23 -28.78 -2.74 -5.61
N ILE A 24 -29.68 -2.73 -4.63
CA ILE A 24 -29.60 -1.85 -3.47
C ILE A 24 -28.33 -2.15 -2.66
N PHE A 25 -28.08 -3.43 -2.36
CA PHE A 25 -26.89 -3.85 -1.63
C PHE A 25 -25.61 -3.47 -2.39
N SER A 26 -25.58 -3.71 -3.70
CA SER A 26 -24.45 -3.35 -4.55
C SER A 26 -24.20 -1.84 -4.56
N ALA A 27 -25.26 -1.02 -4.62
CA ALA A 27 -25.16 0.43 -4.60
C ALA A 27 -24.63 0.94 -3.25
N VAL A 28 -25.15 0.44 -2.12
CA VAL A 28 -24.66 0.77 -0.78
C VAL A 28 -23.19 0.39 -0.62
N ASN A 29 -22.84 -0.82 -1.06
CA ASN A 29 -21.46 -1.30 -0.99
C ASN A 29 -20.53 -0.42 -1.84
N ALA A 30 -20.90 -0.09 -3.08
CA ALA A 30 -20.05 0.68 -3.99
C ALA A 30 -19.92 2.16 -3.61
N LEU A 31 -21.00 2.79 -3.12
CA LEU A 31 -21.04 4.23 -2.85
C LEU A 31 -20.63 4.58 -1.41
N TRP A 32 -20.85 3.69 -0.45
CA TRP A 32 -20.61 4.00 0.97
C TRP A 32 -19.49 3.17 1.58
N TRP A 33 -19.53 1.85 1.44
CA TRP A 33 -18.58 0.97 2.14
C TRP A 33 -17.23 0.83 1.44
N LEU A 34 -17.20 0.65 0.11
CA LEU A 34 -15.96 0.54 -0.67
C LEU A 34 -15.06 1.77 -0.53
N PRO A 35 -15.56 3.01 -0.62
CA PRO A 35 -14.72 4.20 -0.50
C PRO A 35 -14.08 4.31 0.90
N ALA A 36 -14.87 4.05 1.96
CA ALA A 36 -14.39 4.06 3.34
C ALA A 36 -13.31 2.98 3.56
N ALA A 37 -13.55 1.75 3.10
CA ALA A 37 -12.58 0.67 3.19
C ALA A 37 -11.29 0.96 2.38
N ARG A 38 -11.40 1.60 1.21
CA ARG A 38 -10.22 2.02 0.42
C ARG A 38 -9.43 3.15 1.07
N SER A 39 -10.06 4.06 1.82
CA SER A 39 -9.30 5.07 2.58
C SER A 39 -8.49 4.44 3.71
N GLU A 40 -9.07 3.48 4.42
CA GLU A 40 -8.37 2.75 5.49
C GLU A 40 -7.23 1.89 4.94
N GLY A 41 -7.45 1.17 3.83
CA GLY A 41 -6.41 0.39 3.15
C GLY A 41 -5.24 1.26 2.65
N ARG A 42 -5.53 2.42 2.03
CA ARG A 42 -4.48 3.35 1.57
C ARG A 42 -3.69 3.98 2.71
N ALA A 43 -4.31 4.20 3.88
CA ALA A 43 -3.59 4.70 5.05
C ALA A 43 -2.58 3.66 5.56
N LEU A 44 -2.96 2.38 5.58
CA LEU A 44 -2.08 1.27 5.93
C LEU A 44 -0.94 1.09 4.92
N GLU A 45 -1.22 1.16 3.61
CA GLU A 45 -0.19 1.09 2.57
C GLU A 45 0.79 2.27 2.62
N ARG A 46 0.30 3.48 2.88
CA ARG A 46 1.16 4.66 3.09
C ARG A 46 2.05 4.47 4.31
N ALA A 47 1.52 3.97 5.42
CA ALA A 47 2.31 3.67 6.61
C ALA A 47 3.41 2.63 6.33
N ALA A 48 3.10 1.57 5.58
CA ALA A 48 4.08 0.56 5.17
C ALA A 48 5.17 1.14 4.26
N SER A 49 4.80 2.01 3.31
CA SER A 49 5.77 2.69 2.42
C SER A 49 6.69 3.66 3.17
N ILE A 50 6.15 4.37 4.17
CA ILE A 50 6.91 5.29 5.02
C ILE A 50 7.88 4.49 5.89
N ALA A 51 7.44 3.39 6.51
CA ALA A 51 8.29 2.54 7.33
C ALA A 51 9.51 2.00 6.54
N ARG A 52 9.29 1.50 5.32
CA ARG A 52 10.37 1.05 4.44
C ARG A 52 11.32 2.19 4.05
N SER A 53 10.80 3.40 3.85
CA SER A 53 11.64 4.57 3.55
C SER A 53 12.48 5.00 4.75
N ILE A 54 11.93 4.93 5.97
CA ILE A 54 12.65 5.22 7.22
C ILE A 54 13.79 4.22 7.43
N GLU A 55 13.56 2.93 7.16
CA GLU A 55 14.60 1.90 7.27
C GLU A 55 15.80 2.18 6.36
N ILE A 56 15.55 2.55 5.09
CA ILE A 56 16.59 2.91 4.13
C ILE A 56 17.35 4.17 4.59
N ILE A 57 16.62 5.18 5.11
CA ILE A 57 17.24 6.40 5.64
C ILE A 57 18.11 6.06 6.85
N GLN A 58 17.62 5.24 7.78
CA GLN A 58 18.39 4.83 8.96
C GLN A 58 19.66 4.03 8.59
N GLN A 59 19.57 3.13 7.61
CA GLN A 59 20.74 2.41 7.11
C GLN A 59 21.78 3.38 6.53
N ARG A 60 21.34 4.32 5.68
CA ARG A 60 22.22 5.36 5.11
C ARG A 60 22.80 6.28 6.18
N SER A 61 22.03 6.66 7.18
CA SER A 61 22.51 7.48 8.29
C SER A 61 23.55 6.75 9.14
N ARG A 62 23.39 5.45 9.39
CA ARG A 62 24.41 4.65 10.08
C ARG A 62 25.68 4.52 9.25
N THR A 63 25.57 4.18 7.97
CA THR A 63 26.76 4.12 7.09
C THR A 63 27.42 5.48 6.93
N ASN A 64 26.65 6.58 6.83
CA ASN A 64 27.25 7.92 6.79
C ASN A 64 27.90 8.30 8.13
N ALA A 65 27.36 7.87 9.26
CA ALA A 65 27.99 8.10 10.56
C ALA A 65 29.29 7.30 10.69
N GLU A 66 29.31 6.06 10.20
CA GLU A 66 30.52 5.23 10.12
C GLU A 66 31.55 5.86 9.19
N ILE A 67 31.16 6.27 7.98
CA ILE A 67 32.03 6.96 7.00
C ILE A 67 32.55 8.29 7.54
N ASN A 68 31.71 9.11 8.19
CA ASN A 68 32.17 10.37 8.82
C ASN A 68 33.04 10.15 10.06
N ALA A 69 33.01 8.95 10.66
CA ALA A 69 33.91 8.58 11.74
C ALA A 69 35.28 8.12 11.23
N LEU A 70 35.41 7.75 9.95
CA LEU A 70 36.72 7.53 9.32
C LEU A 70 37.46 8.86 9.16
N THR A 71 38.74 8.87 9.51
CA THR A 71 39.61 10.02 9.24
C THR A 71 39.78 10.21 7.74
N PRO A 72 40.00 11.45 7.24
CA PRO A 72 40.12 11.73 5.81
C PRO A 72 41.15 10.83 5.08
N GLY A 73 42.24 10.47 5.77
CA GLY A 73 43.25 9.54 5.25
C GLY A 73 42.79 8.09 5.17
N ALA A 74 42.01 7.62 6.16
CA ALA A 74 41.46 6.26 6.14
C ALA A 74 40.35 6.11 5.07
N LEU A 75 39.56 7.16 4.86
CA LEU A 75 38.59 7.22 3.77
C LEU A 75 39.28 7.19 2.40
N CYS A 76 40.38 7.92 2.24
CA CYS A 76 41.18 7.93 1.02
C CYS A 76 41.76 6.53 0.70
N SER A 77 42.29 5.84 1.71
CA SER A 77 42.82 4.49 1.53
C SER A 77 41.75 3.44 1.19
N GLU A 78 40.55 3.54 1.78
CA GLU A 78 39.41 2.65 1.46
C GLU A 78 38.91 2.85 0.03
N LEU A 79 38.98 4.07 -0.49
CA LEU A 79 38.64 4.39 -1.88
C LEU A 79 39.73 4.02 -2.90
N GLY A 80 40.86 3.46 -2.44
CA GLY A 80 41.97 3.02 -3.27
C GLY A 80 42.96 4.12 -3.67
N GLY A 81 42.86 5.29 -3.03
CA GLY A 81 43.78 6.42 -3.22
C GLY A 81 44.91 6.45 -2.20
N VAL A 82 45.87 7.35 -2.41
CA VAL A 82 47.00 7.59 -1.50
C VAL A 82 46.82 8.94 -0.83
N PHE A 83 46.89 8.97 0.50
CA PHE A 83 46.76 10.20 1.27
C PHE A 83 48.14 10.81 1.54
N GLU A 84 48.48 11.91 0.85
CA GLU A 84 49.75 12.64 0.99
C GLU A 84 49.48 14.14 1.18
N ASN A 85 50.22 14.79 2.08
CA ASN A 85 50.12 16.24 2.34
C ASN A 85 48.73 16.80 2.69
N GLY A 86 47.81 15.94 3.15
CA GLY A 86 46.43 16.34 3.47
C GLY A 86 45.46 16.27 2.28
N GLU A 87 45.91 15.79 1.12
CA GLU A 87 45.11 15.57 -0.09
C GLU A 87 45.07 14.07 -0.45
N CYS A 88 44.00 13.65 -1.12
CA CYS A 88 43.81 12.28 -1.58
C CYS A 88 44.07 12.21 -3.09
N HIS A 89 45.02 11.36 -3.51
CA HIS A 89 45.45 11.17 -4.90
C HIS A 89 45.02 9.82 -5.47
#